data_AF-A0A961YTX5-F1
#
_entry.id   AF-A0A961YTX5-F1
#
_cell.length_a   1.000
_cell.length_b   1.000
_cell.length_c   1.000
_cell.angle_alpha   90.00
_cell.angle_beta   90.00
_cell.angle_gamma   90.00
#
_symmetry.space_group_name_H-M   'P 1'
#
loop_
_entity.id
_entity.type
_entity.pdbx_description
1 polymer ?
#
loop_
_entity_poly.entity_id
_entity_poly.type
_entity_poly.pdbx_seq_one_letter_code
_entity_poly.pdbx_strand_id
1 'polypeptide(L)'
;MGRRAHRPDERGRRQVEALAAYGVPELDIARVVGIDPKTLRKHYRDELDLGATKATAKVAEFLFRKATTEGPQCVTAAIFWMKTRGG
;
A
#
# COMPACT_ATOMS: atom_id res chain seq x y z
N MET A 1 27.71 -1.35 19.70
CA MET A 1 27.07 -2.61 19.22
C MET A 1 26.28 -2.29 17.96
N GLY A 2 26.67 -2.87 16.82
CA GLY A 2 25.96 -2.66 15.55
C GLY A 2 24.58 -3.32 15.58
N ARG A 3 23.52 -2.53 15.34
CA ARG A 3 22.15 -3.04 15.22
C ARG A 3 22.14 -4.11 14.12
N ARG A 4 21.61 -5.31 14.39
CA ARG A 4 21.51 -6.40 13.40
C ARG A 4 20.91 -5.84 12.11
N ALA A 5 21.53 -6.16 10.96
CA ALA A 5 21.02 -5.77 9.66
C ALA A 5 19.59 -6.29 9.50
N HIS A 6 18.67 -5.40 9.15
CA HIS A 6 17.29 -5.78 8.88
C HIS A 6 17.25 -6.71 7.68
N ARG A 7 16.64 -7.89 7.84
CA ARG A 7 16.43 -8.82 6.73
C ARG A 7 14.99 -8.68 6.28
N PRO A 8 14.72 -8.14 5.07
CA PRO A 8 13.37 -8.00 4.58
C PRO A 8 12.76 -9.38 4.36
N ASP A 9 11.79 -9.74 5.20
CA ASP A 9 10.95 -10.92 5.03
C ASP A 9 9.74 -10.60 4.14
N GLU A 10 9.21 -11.61 3.43
CA GLU A 10 8.03 -11.44 2.57
C GLU A 10 6.81 -10.92 3.33
N ARG A 11 6.60 -11.37 4.58
CA ARG A 11 5.49 -10.88 5.39
C ARG A 11 5.64 -9.39 5.70
N GLY A 12 6.86 -8.96 5.99
CA GLY A 12 7.18 -7.54 6.21
C GLY A 12 6.96 -6.71 4.95
N ARG A 13 7.33 -7.22 3.77
CA ARG A 13 7.10 -6.54 2.49
C ARG A 13 5.61 -6.32 2.22
N ARG A 14 4.80 -7.37 2.38
CA ARG A 14 3.34 -7.27 2.23
C ARG A 14 2.72 -6.29 3.22
N GLN A 15 3.22 -6.24 4.45
CA GLN A 15 2.75 -5.29 5.46
C GLN A 15 3.08 -3.85 5.10
N VAL A 16 4.32 -3.57 4.68
CA VAL A 16 4.76 -2.23 4.24
C VAL A 16 3.97 -1.78 3.02
N GLU A 17 3.83 -2.66 2.03
CA GLU A 17 3.06 -2.40 0.81
C GLU A 17 1.59 -2.06 1.12
N ALA A 18 0.95 -2.80 2.04
CA ALA A 18 -0.43 -2.52 2.44
C ALA A 18 -0.57 -1.17 3.15
N LEU A 19 0.33 -0.84 4.07
CA LEU A 19 0.29 0.44 4.78
C LEU A 19 0.58 1.62 3.84
N ALA A 20 1.53 1.45 2.91
CA ALA A 20 1.80 2.42 1.85
C ALA A 20 0.59 2.60 0.92
N ALA A 21 -0.07 1.51 0.54
CA ALA A 21 -1.30 1.51 -0.24
C ALA A 21 -2.45 2.29 0.44
N TYR A 22 -2.54 2.24 1.78
CA TYR A 22 -3.53 3.03 2.52
C TYR A 22 -3.17 4.52 2.61
N GLY A 23 -1.90 4.87 2.38
CA GLY A 23 -1.37 6.22 2.50
C GLY A 23 -0.85 6.55 3.89
N VAL A 24 -0.44 5.55 4.67
CA VAL A 24 0.20 5.76 5.97
C VAL A 24 1.59 6.37 5.75
N PRO A 25 1.99 7.41 6.52
CA PRO A 25 3.31 8.01 6.40
C PRO A 25 4.44 7.00 6.66
N GLU A 26 5.53 7.09 5.89
CA GLU A 26 6.71 6.19 6.03
C GLU A 26 7.24 6.11 7.46
N LEU A 27 7.17 7.23 8.22
CA LEU A 27 7.61 7.29 9.61
C LEU A 27 6.78 6.38 10.51
N ASP A 28 5.45 6.35 10.33
CA ASP A 28 4.58 5.49 11.12
C ASP A 28 4.69 4.03 10.67
N ILE A 29 4.88 3.78 9.38
CA ILE A 29 5.20 2.44 8.86
C ILE A 29 6.49 1.91 9.51
N ALA A 30 7.53 2.74 9.58
CA ALA A 30 8.80 2.37 10.21
C ALA A 30 8.61 2.02 11.70
N ARG A 31 7.75 2.76 12.42
CA ARG A 31 7.40 2.49 13.81
C ARG A 31 6.63 1.18 13.97
N VAL A 32 5.68 0.89 13.08
CA VAL A 32 4.90 -0.37 13.08
C VAL A 32 5.79 -1.58 12.81
N VAL A 33 6.76 -1.44 11.90
CA VAL A 33 7.72 -2.51 11.55
C VAL A 33 8.86 -2.60 12.58
N GLY A 34 9.06 -1.57 13.41
CA GLY A 34 10.10 -1.52 14.43
C GLY A 34 11.50 -1.27 13.87
N ILE A 35 11.61 -0.61 12.71
CA ILE A 35 12.89 -0.31 12.04
C ILE A 35 13.11 1.19 11.89
N ASP A 36 14.36 1.56 11.63
CA ASP A 36 14.69 2.95 11.30
C ASP A 36 14.09 3.34 9.93
N PRO A 37 13.54 4.56 9.77
CA PRO A 37 13.02 5.03 8.48
C PRO A 37 14.04 4.93 7.33
N LYS A 38 15.33 5.08 7.59
CA LYS A 38 16.38 4.90 6.56
C LYS A 38 16.48 3.44 6.13
N THR A 39 16.34 2.51 7.07
CA THR A 39 16.32 1.07 6.80
C THR A 39 15.06 0.68 6.02
N LEU A 40 13.90 1.27 6.35
CA LEU A 40 12.66 1.08 5.60
C LEU A 40 12.86 1.47 4.12
N ARG A 41 13.37 2.67 3.85
CA ARG A 41 13.61 3.15 2.48
C ARG A 41 14.67 2.32 1.74
N LYS A 42 15.67 1.78 2.44
CA LYS A 42 16.72 0.96 1.82
C LYS A 42 16.19 -0.40 1.35
N HIS A 43 15.28 -1.00 2.09
CA HIS A 43 14.84 -2.38 1.85
C HIS A 43 13.45 -2.52 1.24
N TYR A 44 12.62 -1.47 1.32
CA TYR A 44 11.21 -1.50 0.90
C TYR A 44 10.84 -0.36 -0.05
N ARG A 45 11.81 0.13 -0.85
CA ARG A 45 11.58 1.28 -1.71
C ARG A 45 10.49 1.02 -2.74
N ASP A 46 10.53 -0.15 -3.37
CA ASP A 46 9.56 -0.55 -4.38
C ASP A 46 8.15 -0.67 -3.79
N GLU A 47 8.03 -1.21 -2.57
CA GLU A 47 6.75 -1.35 -1.89
C GLU A 47 6.15 0.01 -1.49
N LEU A 48 6.99 0.98 -1.12
CA LEU A 48 6.56 2.35 -0.81
C LEU A 48 6.13 3.11 -2.07
N ASP A 49 6.94 3.04 -3.13
CA ASP A 49 6.71 3.77 -4.37
C ASP A 49 5.53 3.16 -5.16
N LEU A 50 5.41 1.83 -5.21
CA LEU A 50 4.34 1.14 -5.95
C LEU A 50 3.06 0.94 -5.14
N GLY A 51 3.10 1.09 -3.80
CA GLY A 51 1.96 0.81 -2.92
C GLY A 51 0.71 1.60 -3.32
N ALA A 52 0.86 2.92 -3.55
CA ALA A 52 -0.24 3.79 -3.97
C ALA A 52 -0.79 3.44 -5.35
N THR A 53 0.08 3.15 -6.32
CA THR A 53 -0.31 2.75 -7.67
C THR A 53 -1.05 1.42 -7.66
N LYS A 54 -0.55 0.42 -6.92
CA LYS A 54 -1.20 -0.89 -6.79
C LYS A 54 -2.54 -0.80 -6.08
N ALA A 55 -2.66 0.06 -5.06
CA ALA A 55 -3.94 0.32 -4.39
C ALA A 55 -4.98 0.86 -5.38
N THR A 56 -4.57 1.87 -6.16
CA THR A 56 -5.41 2.51 -7.17
C THR A 56 -5.80 1.52 -8.27
N ALA A 57 -4.86 0.71 -8.75
CA ALA A 57 -5.14 -0.34 -9.73
C ALA A 57 -6.17 -1.37 -9.22
N LYS A 58 -6.06 -1.80 -7.96
CA LYS A 58 -7.05 -2.72 -7.35
C LYS A 58 -8.44 -2.11 -7.26
N VAL A 59 -8.53 -0.83 -6.88
CA VAL A 59 -9.82 -0.12 -6.84
C VAL A 59 -10.40 0.05 -8.25
N ALA A 60 -9.56 0.37 -9.23
CA ALA A 60 -9.96 0.46 -10.63
C ALA A 60 -10.47 -0.90 -11.16
N GLU A 61 -9.76 -2.00 -10.89
CA GLU A 61 -10.19 -3.36 -11.25
C GLU A 61 -11.53 -3.72 -10.58
N PHE A 62 -11.69 -3.42 -9.29
CA PHE A 62 -12.94 -3.63 -8.58
C PHE A 62 -14.12 -2.89 -9.24
N LEU A 63 -13.92 -1.62 -9.62
CA LEU A 63 -14.93 -0.85 -10.33
C LEU A 63 -15.20 -1.40 -11.73
N PHE A 64 -14.16 -1.78 -12.47
CA PHE A 64 -14.31 -2.38 -13.79
C PHE A 64 -15.16 -3.65 -13.72
N ARG A 65 -14.83 -4.58 -12.81
CA ARG A 65 -15.61 -5.81 -12.62
C ARG A 65 -17.04 -5.53 -12.20
N LYS A 66 -17.27 -4.51 -11.36
CA LYS A 66 -18.62 -4.07 -10.96
C LYS A 66 -19.38 -3.39 -12.10
N ALA A 67 -18.69 -2.73 -13.03
CA ALA A 67 -19.30 -2.17 -14.22
C ALA A 67 -19.63 -3.26 -15.26
N THR A 68 -18.85 -4.34 -15.31
CA THR A 68 -19.04 -5.47 -16.24
C THR A 68 -19.84 -6.65 -15.66
N THR A 69 -20.33 -6.57 -14.43
CA THR A 69 -21.14 -7.62 -13.77
C THR A 69 -22.30 -6.99 -13.01
N GLU A 70 -23.49 -7.58 -13.08
CA GLU A 70 -24.68 -7.05 -12.40
C GLU A 70 -24.64 -7.32 -10.88
N GLY A 71 -24.34 -6.31 -10.06
CA GLY A 71 -24.43 -6.45 -8.60
C GLY A 71 -23.96 -5.25 -7.76
N PRO A 72 -24.88 -4.47 -7.15
CA PRO A 72 -24.56 -3.23 -6.43
C PRO A 72 -24.18 -3.45 -4.96
N GLN A 73 -22.91 -3.77 -4.69
CA GLN A 73 -22.35 -3.61 -3.34
C GLN A 73 -20.93 -3.02 -3.39
N CYS A 74 -20.70 -1.99 -2.56
CA CYS A 74 -19.47 -1.18 -2.36
C CYS A 74 -18.98 -0.29 -3.52
N VAL A 75 -19.82 0.04 -4.50
CA VAL A 75 -19.43 0.91 -5.65
C VAL A 75 -19.13 2.35 -5.20
N THR A 76 -19.88 2.89 -4.23
CA THR A 76 -19.72 4.29 -3.77
C THR A 76 -18.34 4.59 -3.19
N ALA A 77 -17.79 3.70 -2.35
CA ALA A 77 -16.46 3.88 -1.74
C ALA A 77 -15.36 3.83 -2.80
N ALA A 78 -15.49 2.93 -3.78
CA ALA A 78 -14.52 2.81 -4.86
C ALA A 78 -14.57 4.00 -5.83
N ILE A 79 -15.77 4.52 -6.17
CA ILE A 79 -15.92 5.77 -6.94
C ILE A 79 -15.26 6.94 -6.21
N PHE A 80 -15.51 7.09 -4.90
CA PHE A 80 -14.89 8.14 -4.10
C PHE A 80 -13.36 8.07 -4.13
N TRP A 81 -12.79 6.87 -3.97
CA TRP A 81 -11.35 6.66 -4.08
C TRP A 81 -10.80 7.06 -5.46
N MET A 82 -11.42 6.62 -6.57
CA MET A 82 -10.95 6.99 -7.91
C MET A 82 -11.03 8.50 -8.15
N LYS A 83 -12.08 9.17 -7.68
CA LYS A 83 -12.21 10.64 -7.81
C LYS A 83 -11.14 11.42 -7.04
N THR A 84 -10.59 10.85 -5.96
CA THR A 84 -9.64 11.54 -5.06
C THR A 84 -8.19 11.12 -5.27
N ARG A 85 -7.95 9.95 -5.85
CA ARG A 85 -6.61 9.32 -5.97
C ARG A 85 -6.32 8.69 -7.33
N GLY A 86 -7.31 8.59 -8.24
CA GLY A 86 -7.20 7.87 -9.51
C GLY A 86 -6.46 8.59 -10.63
N GLY A 87 -6.18 9.88 -10.48
CA GLY A 87 -5.69 10.75 -11.56
C GLY A 87 -6.82 11.46 -12.29
#